data_AF-A0AB35IN44-F1
#
_entry.id   AF-A0AB35IN44-F1
#
_cell.length_a   1.000
_cell.length_b   1.000
_cell.length_c   1.000
_cell.angle_alpha   90.00
_cell.angle_beta   90.00
_cell.angle_gamma   90.00
#
_symmetry.space_group_name_H-M   'P 1'
#
loop_
_entity.id
_entity.type
_entity.pdbx_description
1 polymer ?
#
loop_
_entity_poly.entity_id
_entity_poly.type
_entity_poly.pdbx_seq_one_letter_code
_entity_poly.pdbx_strand_id
1 'polypeptide(L)'
;RYGRKIPKHAHGTVNIGRYASSAKLITQKVLNWYDSSVNKKLTIRRFALSANHITGESSIKTKPTIQQMDLFTDYEQLKKEEEKLEKDLEKEKRLQEATLKLKQKYGKNAVLKGMNLVVGATGKDRNNTIGGHKA
;
A
#
# COMPACT_ATOMS: atom_id res chain seq x y z
N ARG A 1 16.43 -19.01 -32.67
CA ARG A 1 16.49 -18.37 -31.34
C ARG A 1 15.55 -17.14 -31.35
N TYR A 2 14.23 -17.38 -31.22
CA TYR A 2 13.18 -16.34 -31.25
C TYR A 2 13.24 -15.52 -29.93
N GLY A 3 13.01 -14.20 -29.86
CA GLY A 3 12.57 -13.23 -30.86
C GLY A 3 11.76 -12.07 -30.24
N ARG A 4 12.22 -11.44 -29.13
CA ARG A 4 11.65 -10.16 -28.68
C ARG A 4 12.76 -9.18 -28.29
N LYS A 5 12.81 -8.05 -28.99
CA LYS A 5 13.63 -6.86 -28.69
C LYS A 5 12.99 -6.02 -27.56
N ILE A 6 12.39 -6.69 -26.58
CA ILE A 6 11.67 -6.07 -25.47
C ILE A 6 12.45 -6.40 -24.19
N PRO A 7 12.77 -5.40 -23.34
CA PRO A 7 13.44 -5.66 -22.08
C PRO A 7 12.59 -6.61 -21.21
N LYS A 8 13.25 -7.53 -20.50
CA LYS A 8 12.60 -8.46 -19.58
C LYS A 8 11.78 -7.68 -18.53
N HIS A 9 10.58 -8.17 -18.23
CA HIS A 9 9.73 -7.56 -17.20
C HIS A 9 10.37 -7.70 -15.80
N ALA A 10 10.39 -6.60 -15.05
CA ALA A 10 10.69 -6.64 -13.62
C ALA A 10 9.49 -7.24 -12.88
N HIS A 11 9.74 -8.26 -12.06
CA HIS A 11 8.75 -8.92 -11.22
C HIS A 11 9.41 -9.29 -9.89
N GLY A 12 8.64 -9.31 -8.82
CA GLY A 12 9.14 -9.62 -7.49
C GLY A 12 8.03 -9.60 -6.45
N THR A 13 8.35 -10.11 -5.28
CA THR A 13 7.46 -10.18 -4.12
C THR A 13 8.18 -9.56 -2.94
N VAL A 14 7.46 -8.78 -2.13
CA VAL A 14 8.01 -8.15 -0.93
C VAL A 14 7.15 -8.52 0.27
N ASN A 15 7.81 -8.96 1.34
CA ASN A 15 7.16 -9.21 2.62
C ASN A 15 7.11 -7.92 3.43
N ILE A 16 5.92 -7.64 3.96
CA ILE A 16 5.67 -6.50 4.84
C ILE A 16 6.24 -6.75 6.25
N GLY A 17 6.39 -8.01 6.64
CA GLY A 17 6.88 -8.44 7.97
C GLY A 17 5.77 -8.56 9.02
N ARG A 18 4.61 -7.97 8.77
CA ARG A 18 3.40 -8.10 9.59
C ARG A 18 2.14 -8.03 8.73
N TYR A 19 1.01 -8.47 9.28
CA TYR A 19 -0.29 -8.16 8.69
C TYR A 19 -0.59 -6.68 8.91
N ALA A 20 -0.85 -5.95 7.83
CA ALA A 20 -1.18 -4.52 7.88
C ALA A 20 -2.05 -4.12 6.68
N SER A 21 -2.99 -3.21 6.91
CA SER A 21 -3.80 -2.55 5.88
C SER A 21 -3.35 -1.11 5.58
N SER A 22 -2.23 -0.68 6.17
CA SER A 22 -1.68 0.67 5.98
C SER A 22 -1.23 0.88 4.54
N ALA A 23 -1.82 1.87 3.88
CA ALA A 23 -1.43 2.28 2.54
C ALA A 23 -0.02 2.86 2.56
N LYS A 24 0.33 3.61 3.61
CA LYS A 24 1.68 4.19 3.77
C LYS A 24 2.75 3.09 3.77
N LEU A 25 2.56 2.05 4.57
CA LEU A 25 3.55 1.00 4.72
C LEU A 25 3.66 0.14 3.43
N ILE A 26 2.52 -0.16 2.79
CA ILE A 26 2.50 -0.86 1.50
C ILE A 26 3.23 -0.04 0.43
N THR A 27 2.92 1.25 0.31
CA THR A 27 3.58 2.12 -0.69
C THR A 27 5.08 2.22 -0.46
N GLN A 28 5.52 2.39 0.78
CA GLN A 28 6.95 2.45 1.11
C GLN A 28 7.69 1.16 0.71
N LYS A 29 7.14 -0.01 1.02
CA LYS A 29 7.74 -1.29 0.65
C LYS A 29 7.80 -1.49 -0.87
N VAL A 30 6.73 -1.13 -1.58
CA VAL A 30 6.69 -1.22 -3.04
C VAL A 30 7.69 -0.26 -3.70
N LEU A 31 7.82 0.96 -3.19
CA LEU A 31 8.79 1.94 -3.69
C LEU A 31 10.24 1.49 -3.45
N ASN A 32 10.56 0.97 -2.27
CA ASN A 32 11.90 0.44 -2.01
C ASN A 32 12.28 -0.71 -2.95
N TRP A 33 11.31 -1.57 -3.28
CA TRP A 33 11.51 -2.64 -4.27
C TRP A 33 11.67 -2.08 -5.68
N TYR A 34 10.86 -1.08 -6.06
CA TYR A 34 10.97 -0.41 -7.34
C TYR A 34 12.38 0.18 -7.54
N ASP A 35 12.89 0.91 -6.54
CA ASP A 35 14.20 1.56 -6.62
C ASP A 35 15.37 0.58 -6.75
N SER A 36 15.26 -0.60 -6.14
CA SER A 36 16.31 -1.63 -6.18
C SER A 36 16.23 -2.54 -7.41
N SER A 37 15.03 -2.80 -7.94
CA SER A 37 14.80 -3.86 -8.92
C SER A 37 14.45 -3.36 -10.33
N VAL A 38 14.03 -2.10 -10.50
CA VAL A 38 13.57 -1.57 -11.78
C VAL A 38 14.63 -0.68 -12.44
N ASN A 39 14.87 -0.90 -13.73
CA ASN A 39 15.76 -0.06 -14.51
C ASN A 39 15.11 1.30 -14.82
N LYS A 40 15.63 2.36 -14.17
CA LYS A 40 15.15 3.75 -14.29
C LYS A 40 15.29 4.35 -15.70
N LYS A 41 16.08 3.74 -16.60
CA LYS A 41 16.21 4.17 -18.00
C LYS A 41 15.03 3.72 -18.87
N LEU A 42 14.16 2.84 -18.38
CA LEU A 42 13.04 2.28 -19.14
C LEU A 42 11.70 2.87 -18.68
N THR A 43 10.80 3.09 -19.63
CA THR A 43 9.43 3.53 -19.35
C THR A 43 8.54 2.39 -18.88
N ILE A 44 7.62 2.66 -17.95
CA ILE A 44 6.65 1.68 -17.45
C ILE A 44 5.40 1.73 -18.33
N ARG A 45 5.05 0.60 -18.97
CA ARG A 45 3.81 0.47 -19.76
C ARG A 45 2.66 -0.21 -19.00
N ARG A 46 2.99 -1.12 -18.09
CA ARG A 46 2.02 -1.88 -17.29
C ARG A 46 2.57 -2.06 -15.89
N PHE A 47 1.71 -1.83 -14.90
CA PHE A 47 1.98 -2.11 -13.49
C PHE A 47 0.90 -3.04 -12.98
N ALA A 48 1.29 -4.13 -12.31
CA ALA A 48 0.39 -5.08 -11.69
C ALA A 48 0.84 -5.28 -10.24
N LEU A 49 -0.11 -5.21 -9.31
CA LEU A 49 0.12 -5.40 -7.88
C LEU A 49 -0.91 -6.40 -7.37
N SER A 50 -0.45 -7.44 -6.68
CA SER A 50 -1.29 -8.44 -6.04
C SER A 50 -0.94 -8.53 -4.55
N ALA A 51 -1.97 -8.58 -3.70
CA ALA A 51 -1.80 -8.87 -2.29
C ALA A 51 -1.95 -10.37 -2.06
N ASN A 52 -0.95 -10.98 -1.44
CA ASN A 52 -0.93 -12.41 -1.09
C ASN A 52 -1.18 -12.58 0.42
N HIS A 53 -1.65 -13.76 0.84
CA HIS A 53 -1.90 -14.08 2.27
C HIS A 53 -2.84 -13.09 2.97
N ILE A 54 -3.95 -12.74 2.31
CA ILE A 54 -4.97 -11.85 2.87
C ILE A 54 -5.75 -12.61 3.94
N THR A 55 -5.88 -12.02 5.13
CA THR A 55 -6.64 -12.58 6.25
C THR A 55 -7.57 -11.51 6.82
N GLY A 56 -8.70 -11.95 7.39
CA GLY A 56 -9.64 -11.04 8.06
C GLY A 56 -9.05 -10.55 9.37
N GLU A 57 -9.27 -9.28 9.72
CA GLU A 57 -8.67 -8.67 10.92
C GLU A 57 -9.04 -9.43 12.21
N SER A 58 -10.29 -9.90 12.32
CA SER A 58 -10.78 -10.70 13.45
C SER A 58 -10.13 -12.09 13.57
N SER A 59 -9.54 -12.60 12.49
CA SER A 59 -8.89 -13.92 12.46
C SER A 59 -7.40 -13.87 12.81
N ILE A 60 -6.82 -12.68 12.95
CA ILE A 60 -5.41 -12.50 13.29
C ILE A 60 -5.25 -12.84 14.77
N LYS A 61 -4.86 -14.08 15.05
CA LYS A 61 -4.38 -14.45 16.39
C LYS A 61 -3.08 -13.68 16.62
N THR A 62 -3.07 -12.77 17.59
CA THR A 62 -1.84 -12.22 18.16
C THR A 62 -1.08 -13.38 18.79
N LYS A 63 -0.23 -14.05 18.01
CA LYS A 63 0.68 -15.03 18.56
C LYS A 63 1.61 -14.27 19.50
N PRO A 64 1.75 -14.67 20.79
CA PRO A 64 2.76 -14.09 21.63
C PRO A 64 4.10 -14.30 20.93
N THR A 65 4.75 -13.20 20.59
CA THR A 65 6.07 -13.27 19.97
C THR A 65 7.01 -13.63 21.10
N ILE A 66 7.41 -14.90 21.19
CA ILE A 66 8.40 -15.33 22.17
C ILE A 66 9.71 -14.71 21.72
N GLN A 67 10.15 -13.69 22.45
CA GLN A 67 11.43 -13.02 22.22
C GLN A 67 12.37 -13.38 23.37
N GLN A 68 13.60 -13.77 23.04
CA GLN A 68 14.65 -13.93 24.03
C GLN A 68 15.10 -12.54 24.49
N MET A 69 15.16 -12.35 25.80
CA MET A 69 15.66 -11.09 26.36
C MET A 69 17.20 -11.07 26.28
N ASP A 70 17.74 -9.94 25.88
CA ASP A 70 19.17 -9.65 25.72
C ASP A 70 19.55 -8.47 26.62
N LEU A 71 20.68 -8.58 27.30
CA LEU A 71 21.13 -7.61 28.30
C LEU A 71 21.52 -6.26 27.68
N PHE A 72 21.86 -6.27 26.39
CA PHE A 72 22.31 -5.08 25.66
C PHE A 72 21.19 -4.38 24.88
N THR A 73 19.97 -4.90 24.93
CA THR A 73 18.82 -4.34 24.21
C THR A 73 18.02 -3.39 25.12
N ASP A 74 17.81 -2.15 24.67
CA ASP A 74 16.93 -1.19 25.35
C ASP A 74 15.45 -1.48 25.01
N TYR A 75 14.82 -2.30 25.85
CA TYR A 75 13.42 -2.68 25.71
C TYR A 75 12.43 -1.53 25.89
N GLU A 76 12.79 -0.49 26.64
CA GLU A 76 11.93 0.68 26.83
C GLU A 76 11.86 1.51 25.55
N GLN A 77 12.98 1.64 24.82
CA GLN A 77 12.99 2.26 23.50
C GLN A 77 12.18 1.47 22.49
N LEU A 78 12.38 0.15 22.40
CA LEU A 78 11.63 -0.70 21.45
C LEU A 78 10.12 -0.63 21.69
N LYS A 79 9.67 -0.70 22.94
CA LYS A 79 8.24 -0.56 23.27
C LYS A 79 7.67 0.79 22.85
N LYS A 80 8.42 1.88 23.06
CA LYS A 80 7.98 3.23 22.65
C LYS A 80 7.86 3.34 21.14
N GLU A 81 8.77 2.72 20.39
CA GLU A 81 8.70 2.68 18.92
C GLU A 81 7.50 1.87 18.42
N GLU A 82 7.26 0.70 19.03
CA GLU A 82 6.10 -0.14 18.73
C GLU A 82 4.78 0.59 19.02
N GLU A 83 4.65 1.21 20.20
CA GLU A 83 3.44 1.95 20.59
C GLU A 83 3.20 3.15 19.66
N LYS A 84 4.27 3.85 19.25
CA LYS A 84 4.19 4.94 18.29
C LYS A 84 3.71 4.44 16.92
N LEU A 85 4.27 3.33 16.45
CA LEU A 85 3.85 2.69 15.20
C LEU A 85 2.38 2.27 15.26
N GLU A 86 1.93 1.65 16.35
CA GLU A 86 0.53 1.24 16.52
C GLU A 86 -0.41 2.44 16.53
N LYS A 87 -0.07 3.52 17.24
CA LYS A 87 -0.84 4.77 17.23
C LYS A 87 -0.94 5.37 15.83
N ASP A 88 0.14 5.36 15.06
CA ASP A 88 0.12 5.89 13.69
C ASP A 88 -0.72 5.02 12.74
N LEU A 89 -0.63 3.69 12.88
CA LEU A 89 -1.46 2.75 12.13
C LEU A 89 -2.95 2.91 12.45
N GLU A 90 -3.30 3.09 13.73
CA GLU A 90 -4.69 3.28 14.14
C GLU A 90 -5.25 4.61 13.62
N LYS A 91 -4.48 5.70 13.71
CA LYS A 91 -4.85 6.99 13.12
C LYS A 91 -5.09 6.87 11.62
N GLU A 92 -4.19 6.19 10.90
CA GLU A 92 -4.35 5.96 9.46
C GLU A 92 -5.62 5.16 9.17
N LYS A 93 -5.87 4.08 9.92
CA LYS A 93 -7.08 3.26 9.77
C LYS A 93 -8.36 4.08 9.94
N ARG A 94 -8.45 4.90 10.99
CA ARG A 94 -9.60 5.79 11.23
C ARG A 94 -9.82 6.76 10.07
N LEU A 95 -8.75 7.33 9.51
CA LEU A 95 -8.84 8.19 8.34
C LEU A 95 -9.32 7.42 7.10
N GLN A 96 -8.80 6.22 6.85
CA GLN A 96 -9.25 5.38 5.73
C GLN A 96 -10.75 5.06 5.85
N GLU A 97 -11.22 4.65 7.03
CA GLU A 97 -12.64 4.39 7.29
C GLU A 97 -13.51 5.63 7.08
N ALA A 98 -13.08 6.79 7.58
CA ALA A 98 -13.79 8.05 7.37
C ALA A 98 -13.91 8.39 5.88
N THR A 99 -12.83 8.23 5.12
CA THR A 99 -12.88 8.47 3.66
C THR A 99 -13.79 7.48 2.93
N LEU A 100 -13.86 6.23 3.38
CA LEU A 100 -14.75 5.22 2.81
C LEU A 100 -16.22 5.58 3.07
N LYS A 101 -16.56 5.95 4.32
CA LYS A 101 -17.90 6.40 4.70
C LYS A 101 -18.33 7.62 3.88
N LEU A 102 -17.43 8.58 3.69
CA LEU A 102 -17.69 9.78 2.89
C LEU A 102 -17.96 9.43 1.42
N LYS A 103 -17.16 8.53 0.83
CA LYS A 103 -17.36 8.06 -0.54
C LYS A 103 -18.64 7.26 -0.73
N GLN A 104 -19.04 6.47 0.26
CA GLN A 104 -20.31 5.74 0.22
C GLN A 104 -21.51 6.69 0.26
N LYS A 105 -21.44 7.75 1.08
CA LYS A 105 -22.54 8.71 1.24
C LYS A 105 -22.66 9.72 0.09
N TYR A 106 -21.53 10.24 -0.40
CA TYR A 106 -21.50 11.37 -1.34
C TYR A 106 -20.92 11.01 -2.72
N GLY A 107 -20.56 9.73 -2.95
CA GLY A 107 -20.05 9.24 -4.22
C GLY A 107 -18.51 9.27 -4.34
N LYS A 108 -18.00 8.67 -5.42
CA LYS A 108 -16.56 8.39 -5.63
C LYS A 108 -15.69 9.64 -5.68
N ASN A 109 -16.24 10.77 -6.14
CA ASN A 109 -15.56 12.06 -6.28
C ASN A 109 -15.63 12.94 -5.03
N ALA A 110 -16.26 12.48 -3.95
CA ALA A 110 -16.42 13.26 -2.73
C ALA A 110 -15.11 13.50 -1.96
N VAL A 111 -14.12 12.61 -2.14
CA VAL A 111 -12.73 12.85 -1.69
C VAL A 111 -11.79 12.64 -2.87
N LEU A 112 -11.09 13.70 -3.27
CA LEU A 112 -10.06 13.67 -4.29
C LEU A 112 -8.68 13.88 -3.65
N LYS A 113 -7.66 13.20 -4.20
CA LYS A 113 -6.26 13.46 -3.87
C LYS A 113 -5.75 14.59 -4.75
N GLY A 114 -4.77 15.36 -4.29
CA GLY A 114 -4.15 16.44 -5.10
C GLY A 114 -3.62 15.94 -6.46
N MET A 115 -3.11 14.70 -6.52
CA MET A 115 -2.68 14.03 -7.76
C MET A 115 -3.79 13.92 -8.82
N ASN A 116 -5.06 13.90 -8.40
CA ASN A 116 -6.20 13.81 -9.33
C ASN A 116 -6.50 15.14 -10.03
N LEU A 117 -5.89 16.25 -9.58
CA LEU A 117 -6.10 17.59 -10.11
C LEU A 117 -4.97 18.02 -11.07
N VAL A 118 -3.93 17.19 -11.20
CA VAL A 118 -2.82 17.44 -12.12
C VAL A 118 -3.31 17.36 -13.56
N VAL A 119 -2.80 18.24 -14.43
CA VAL A 119 -3.13 18.24 -15.86
C VAL A 119 -2.83 16.87 -16.46
N GLY A 120 -3.83 16.26 -17.12
CA GLY A 120 -3.74 14.91 -17.67
C GLY A 120 -4.18 13.78 -16.72
N ALA A 121 -4.51 14.08 -15.47
CA ALA A 121 -5.10 13.09 -14.56
C ALA A 121 -6.54 12.77 -14.95
N THR A 122 -6.85 11.48 -15.18
CA THR A 122 -8.18 11.01 -15.61
C THR A 122 -9.05 10.49 -14.46
N GLY A 123 -8.58 10.60 -13.21
CA GLY A 123 -9.23 9.98 -12.05
C GLY A 123 -10.66 10.47 -11.81
N LYS A 124 -10.90 11.78 -11.94
CA LYS A 124 -12.22 12.39 -11.75
C LYS A 124 -13.21 11.95 -12.83
N ASP A 125 -12.78 11.98 -14.10
CA ASP A 125 -13.60 11.60 -15.24
C ASP A 125 -13.92 10.11 -15.22
N ARG A 126 -12.94 9.27 -14.89
CA ARG A 126 -13.13 7.81 -14.74
C ARG A 126 -14.14 7.49 -13.65
N ASN A 127 -14.17 8.24 -12.56
CA ASN A 127 -15.17 8.04 -11.50
C ASN A 127 -16.60 8.30 -11.96
N ASN A 128 -16.79 9.08 -13.03
CA ASN A 128 -18.08 9.33 -13.68
C ASN A 128 -18.36 8.33 -14.82
N THR A 129 -17.58 7.26 -14.96
CA THR A 129 -17.83 6.21 -15.96
C THR A 129 -18.27 4.91 -15.30
N ILE A 130 -19.22 4.22 -15.93
CA ILE A 130 -19.65 2.86 -15.58
C ILE A 130 -19.36 1.97 -16.78
N GLY A 131 -18.56 0.91 -16.60
CA GLY A 131 -18.22 -0.01 -17.69
C GLY A 131 -17.41 0.58 -18.85
N GLY A 132 -16.87 1.80 -18.72
CA GLY A 132 -16.13 2.50 -19.78
C GLY A 132 -16.95 3.54 -20.55
N HIS A 133 -18.25 3.63 -20.29
CA HIS A 133 -19.12 4.68 -20.82
C HIS A 133 -19.35 5.76 -19.76
N LYS A 134 -19.55 7.01 -20.20
CA LYS A 134 -19.96 8.09 -19.29
C LYS A 134 -21.32 7.72 -18.68
N ALA A 135 -21.38 7.76 -17.35
CA ALA A 135 -22.59 7.57 -16.58
C ALA A 135 -23.49 8.80 -16.65
#